data_AF-A0AAV0XTN2-F1
#
_entry.id   AF-A0AAV0XTN2-F1
#
_cell.length_a   1.000
_cell.length_b   1.000
_cell.length_c   1.000
_cell.angle_alpha   90.00
_cell.angle_beta   90.00
_cell.angle_gamma   90.00
#
_symmetry.space_group_name_H-M   'P 1'
#
loop_
_entity.id
_entity.type
_entity.pdbx_description
1 polymer ?
#
loop_
_entity_poly.entity_id
_entity_poly.type
_entity_poly.pdbx_seq_one_letter_code
_entity_poly.pdbx_strand_id
1 'polypeptide(L)'
;MQKTDVGFTNYSKRYREIRINLENNDYTDIEDFYTKNYISSDDDYFNILRAGIKRPKPFIKRTPAEKWHNQFNPFILSTVRSNMDIQLITEEYSCAQYVVDYVNKTNRGISNLQRRIIETMNEHPEFDIVEITRKISVDTINNVEMTSQEAARFLLRQPMSKSSVVVAYIPTIWPQDQKRLSSYSYLTMIPPTFGSRIGSTNTLNDPLI
;
A
#
# COMPACT_ATOMS: atom_id res chain seq x y z
N MET A 1 -18.79 -16.63 17.48
CA MET A 1 -19.17 -16.02 18.77
C MET A 1 -19.51 -14.57 18.49
N GLN A 2 -20.70 -14.12 18.87
CA GLN A 2 -21.13 -12.75 18.65
C GLN A 2 -20.54 -11.84 19.72
N LYS A 3 -20.35 -10.55 19.42
CA LYS A 3 -19.80 -9.58 20.38
C LYS A 3 -20.69 -9.39 21.62
N THR A 4 -21.95 -9.79 21.52
CA THR A 4 -22.97 -9.75 22.56
C THR A 4 -22.89 -10.93 23.54
N ASP A 5 -22.09 -11.96 23.22
CA ASP A 5 -22.02 -13.18 24.03
C ASP A 5 -21.26 -12.91 25.34
N VAL A 6 -21.81 -13.44 26.45
CA VAL A 6 -21.20 -13.36 27.77
C VAL A 6 -19.82 -14.03 27.73
N GLY A 7 -18.76 -13.27 28.05
CA GLY A 7 -17.38 -13.76 28.02
C GLY A 7 -16.60 -13.42 26.73
N PHE A 8 -17.23 -12.84 25.71
CA PHE A 8 -16.52 -12.43 24.48
C PHE A 8 -15.32 -11.53 24.73
N THR A 9 -15.48 -10.53 25.61
CA THR A 9 -14.39 -9.62 25.96
C THR A 9 -13.21 -10.36 26.60
N ASN A 10 -13.48 -11.37 27.43
CA ASN A 10 -12.44 -12.18 28.07
C ASN A 10 -11.70 -13.06 27.05
N TYR A 11 -12.43 -13.84 26.25
CA TYR A 11 -11.83 -14.69 25.21
C TYR A 11 -11.08 -13.88 24.15
N SER A 12 -11.57 -12.70 23.79
CA SER A 12 -10.90 -11.78 22.87
C SER A 12 -9.58 -11.24 23.44
N LYS A 13 -9.54 -10.98 24.75
CA LYS A 13 -8.30 -10.59 25.45
C LYS A 13 -7.31 -11.75 25.47
N ARG A 14 -7.74 -12.94 25.89
CA ARG A 14 -6.90 -14.16 25.90
C ARG A 14 -6.35 -14.49 24.51
N TYR A 15 -7.15 -14.34 23.45
CA TYR A 15 -6.69 -14.53 22.08
C TYR A 15 -5.50 -13.61 21.73
N ARG A 16 -5.54 -12.33 22.15
CA ARG A 16 -4.43 -11.39 21.91
C ARG A 16 -3.18 -11.79 22.69
N GLU A 17 -3.34 -12.19 23.94
CA GLU A 17 -2.23 -12.65 24.79
C GLU A 17 -1.58 -13.91 24.22
N ILE A 18 -2.38 -14.91 23.86
CA ILE A 18 -1.91 -16.16 23.25
C ILE A 18 -1.17 -15.88 21.94
N ARG A 19 -1.66 -14.93 21.12
CA ARG A 19 -0.99 -14.56 19.88
C ARG A 19 0.42 -13.99 20.14
N ILE A 20 0.55 -13.10 21.12
CA ILE A 20 1.84 -12.53 21.53
C ILE A 20 2.76 -13.64 22.07
N ASN A 21 2.22 -14.54 22.89
CA ASN A 21 2.96 -15.67 23.44
C ASN A 21 3.46 -16.62 22.35
N LEU A 22 2.64 -16.88 21.32
CA LEU A 22 3.02 -17.71 20.18
C LEU A 22 4.14 -17.10 19.35
N GLU A 23 4.14 -15.77 19.20
CA GLU A 23 5.20 -15.04 18.49
C GLU A 23 6.52 -15.07 19.28
N ASN A 24 6.47 -14.92 20.62
CA ASN A 24 7.66 -14.75 21.47
C ASN A 24 8.23 -16.03 22.09
N ASN A 25 7.42 -17.07 22.28
CA ASN A 25 7.82 -18.30 22.96
C ASN A 25 7.77 -19.51 22.04
N ASP A 26 8.68 -20.45 22.25
CA ASP A 26 8.67 -21.74 21.58
C ASP A 26 8.00 -22.82 22.43
N TYR A 27 7.30 -23.72 21.74
CA TYR A 27 6.52 -24.79 22.33
C TYR A 27 6.90 -26.10 21.65
N THR A 28 7.14 -27.15 22.44
CA THR A 28 7.55 -28.46 21.92
C THR A 28 6.39 -29.20 21.28
N ASP A 29 5.24 -29.17 21.95
CA ASP A 29 4.01 -29.83 21.53
C ASP A 29 2.78 -28.99 21.92
N ILE A 30 1.60 -29.51 21.59
CA ILE A 30 0.33 -28.83 21.86
C ILE A 30 -0.02 -28.79 23.36
N GLU A 31 0.43 -29.77 24.14
CA GLU A 31 0.14 -29.86 25.58
C GLU A 31 0.96 -28.84 26.37
N ASP A 32 2.23 -28.66 26.01
CA ASP A 32 3.10 -27.59 26.51
C ASP A 32 2.52 -26.22 26.17
N PHE A 33 1.98 -26.07 24.95
CA PHE A 33 1.27 -24.85 24.55
C PHE A 33 0.01 -24.61 25.41
N TYR A 34 -0.79 -25.64 25.69
CA TYR A 34 -1.99 -25.51 26.53
C TYR A 34 -1.65 -25.14 27.97
N THR A 35 -0.67 -25.83 28.55
CA THR A 35 -0.23 -25.63 29.94
C THR A 35 0.31 -24.22 30.14
N LYS A 36 1.22 -23.76 29.27
CA LYS A 36 1.83 -22.42 29.37
C LYS A 36 0.85 -21.28 29.10
N ASN A 37 -0.23 -21.52 28.36
CA ASN A 37 -1.25 -20.50 28.06
C ASN A 37 -2.53 -20.65 28.90
N TYR A 38 -2.52 -21.51 29.91
CA TYR A 38 -3.65 -21.77 30.81
C TYR A 38 -4.95 -22.09 30.03
N ILE A 39 -4.84 -22.95 29.01
CA ILE A 39 -5.97 -23.44 28.24
C ILE A 39 -6.47 -24.72 28.92
N SER A 40 -7.72 -24.73 29.35
CA SER A 40 -8.25 -25.81 30.19
C SER A 40 -8.81 -27.00 29.39
N SER A 41 -9.26 -26.78 28.16
CA SER A 41 -9.82 -27.82 27.29
C SER A 41 -9.82 -27.39 25.82
N ASP A 42 -10.08 -28.33 24.91
CA ASP A 42 -10.25 -28.04 23.48
C ASP A 42 -11.43 -27.08 23.23
N ASP A 43 -12.52 -27.21 23.99
CA ASP A 43 -13.66 -26.29 23.88
C ASP A 43 -13.28 -24.86 24.29
N ASP A 44 -12.46 -24.70 25.33
CA ASP A 44 -11.90 -23.40 25.74
C ASP A 44 -11.04 -22.82 24.61
N TYR A 45 -10.15 -23.64 24.02
CA TYR A 45 -9.35 -23.25 22.87
C TYR A 45 -10.20 -22.80 21.68
N PHE A 46 -11.24 -23.56 21.31
CA PHE A 46 -12.13 -23.21 20.21
C PHE A 46 -12.91 -21.92 20.49
N ASN A 47 -13.32 -21.66 21.73
CA ASN A 47 -14.01 -20.42 22.09
C ASN A 47 -13.09 -19.20 22.02
N ILE A 48 -11.82 -19.33 22.44
CA ILE A 48 -10.78 -18.32 22.25
C ILE A 48 -10.59 -18.01 20.75
N LEU A 49 -10.44 -19.05 19.92
CA LEU A 49 -10.28 -18.90 18.47
C LEU A 49 -11.49 -18.20 17.83
N ARG A 50 -12.71 -18.60 18.20
CA ARG A 50 -13.96 -17.99 17.72
C ARG A 50 -14.12 -16.53 18.12
N ALA A 51 -13.49 -16.09 19.20
CA ALA A 51 -13.50 -14.69 19.64
C ALA A 51 -12.50 -13.83 18.83
N GLY A 52 -11.38 -14.41 18.41
CA GLY A 52 -10.31 -13.70 17.69
C GLY A 52 -10.44 -13.69 16.17
N ILE A 53 -10.88 -14.79 15.57
CA ILE A 53 -10.96 -14.97 14.13
C ILE A 53 -12.29 -14.40 13.61
N LYS A 54 -12.21 -13.30 12.88
CA LYS A 54 -13.40 -12.56 12.38
C LYS A 54 -13.89 -13.00 11.00
N ARG A 55 -13.01 -13.62 10.20
CA ARG A 55 -13.31 -14.07 8.82
C ARG A 55 -13.03 -15.56 8.73
N PRO A 56 -13.75 -16.32 7.90
CA PRO A 56 -13.39 -17.69 7.60
C PRO A 56 -11.93 -17.75 7.14
N LYS A 57 -11.14 -18.61 7.79
CA LYS A 57 -9.72 -18.77 7.50
C LYS A 57 -9.38 -20.25 7.42
N PRO A 58 -8.77 -20.73 6.32
CA PRO A 58 -8.27 -22.08 6.25
C PRO A 58 -7.02 -22.19 7.13
N PHE A 59 -6.99 -23.21 8.00
CA PHE A 59 -5.83 -23.55 8.79
C PHE A 59 -5.25 -24.87 8.29
N ILE A 60 -3.95 -24.88 8.03
CA ILE A 60 -3.22 -26.10 7.70
C ILE A 60 -2.85 -26.78 9.03
N LYS A 61 -2.96 -28.10 9.09
CA LYS A 61 -2.49 -28.88 10.25
C LYS A 61 -0.99 -28.67 10.43
N ARG A 62 -0.60 -28.15 11.59
CA ARG A 62 0.79 -27.84 11.95
C ARG A 62 1.04 -28.16 13.41
N THR A 63 2.30 -28.43 13.72
CA THR A 63 2.79 -28.48 15.10
C THR A 63 3.30 -27.09 15.53
N PRO A 64 3.32 -26.78 16.83
CA PRO A 64 3.87 -25.50 17.32
C PRO A 64 5.34 -25.27 16.90
N ALA A 65 6.13 -26.33 16.75
CA ALA A 65 7.48 -26.28 16.23
C ALA A 65 7.56 -25.77 14.78
N GLU A 66 6.48 -25.96 14.00
CA GLU A 66 6.41 -25.55 12.60
C GLU A 66 5.88 -24.11 12.40
N LYS A 67 5.72 -23.32 13.47
CA LYS A 67 5.08 -22.00 13.41
C LYS A 67 5.69 -21.03 12.38
N TRP A 68 6.99 -21.14 12.10
CA TRP A 68 7.73 -20.29 11.16
C TRP A 68 7.74 -20.80 9.71
N HIS A 69 7.14 -21.94 9.41
CA HIS A 69 7.10 -22.45 8.04
C HIS A 69 6.06 -21.69 7.22
N ASN A 70 6.44 -21.17 6.06
CA ASN A 70 5.48 -20.64 5.10
C ASN A 70 4.60 -21.76 4.53
N GLN A 71 3.45 -21.37 3.98
CA GLN A 71 2.59 -22.31 3.28
C GLN A 71 3.23 -22.68 1.94
N PHE A 72 3.41 -23.98 1.69
CA PHE A 72 4.09 -24.48 0.50
C PHE A 72 3.34 -25.66 -0.11
N ASN A 73 3.52 -25.87 -1.40
CA ASN A 73 3.05 -27.07 -2.09
C ASN A 73 4.20 -28.08 -2.17
N PRO A 74 4.08 -29.30 -1.62
CA PRO A 74 5.17 -30.29 -1.62
C PRO A 74 5.71 -30.63 -3.02
N PHE A 75 4.83 -30.71 -4.02
CA PHE A 75 5.23 -30.99 -5.40
C PHE A 75 6.08 -29.85 -5.98
N ILE A 76 5.63 -28.61 -5.81
CA ILE A 76 6.37 -27.43 -6.29
C ILE A 76 7.71 -27.30 -5.53
N LEU A 77 7.72 -27.54 -4.21
CA LEU A 77 8.94 -27.51 -3.41
C LEU A 77 9.96 -28.53 -3.91
N SER A 78 9.52 -29.75 -4.21
CA SER A 78 10.40 -30.82 -4.72
C SER A 78 11.01 -30.49 -6.09
N THR A 79 10.26 -29.78 -6.93
CA THR A 79 10.64 -29.46 -8.31
C THR A 79 11.51 -28.21 -8.39
N VAL A 80 11.06 -27.10 -7.80
CA VAL A 80 11.67 -25.78 -7.94
C VAL A 80 12.68 -25.50 -6.81
N ARG A 81 12.53 -26.16 -5.65
CA ARG A 81 13.39 -26.00 -4.46
C ARG A 81 13.59 -24.53 -4.05
N SER A 82 12.54 -23.74 -4.19
CA SER A 82 12.52 -22.32 -3.83
C SER A 82 11.54 -22.08 -2.69
N ASN A 83 11.77 -20.98 -1.97
CA ASN A 83 10.82 -20.49 -0.97
C ASN A 83 9.48 -20.16 -1.63
N MET A 84 8.39 -20.52 -0.95
CA MET A 84 7.03 -20.29 -1.41
C MET A 84 6.22 -19.57 -0.33
N ASP A 85 5.31 -18.72 -0.78
CA ASP A 85 4.31 -18.06 0.04
C ASP A 85 2.96 -18.18 -0.67
N ILE A 86 2.37 -19.38 -0.60
CA ILE A 86 1.09 -19.70 -1.25
C ILE A 86 -0.02 -19.49 -0.23
N GLN A 87 -1.03 -18.68 -0.54
CA GLN A 87 -2.18 -18.48 0.34
C GLN A 87 -3.47 -18.86 -0.37
N LEU A 88 -4.36 -19.58 0.34
CA LEU A 88 -5.68 -19.91 -0.17
C LEU A 88 -6.58 -18.67 -0.14
N ILE A 89 -7.10 -18.30 -1.31
CA ILE A 89 -8.05 -17.19 -1.46
C ILE A 89 -9.45 -17.72 -1.16
N THR A 90 -10.07 -17.23 -0.09
CA THR A 90 -11.43 -17.63 0.33
C THR A 90 -12.53 -16.82 -0.33
N GLU A 91 -12.24 -15.57 -0.72
CA GLU A 91 -13.20 -14.61 -1.29
C GLU A 91 -12.50 -13.72 -2.33
N GLU A 92 -13.22 -13.28 -3.34
CA GLU A 92 -12.70 -12.47 -4.45
C GLU A 92 -12.15 -11.12 -3.96
N TYR A 93 -12.82 -10.50 -2.98
CA TYR A 93 -12.35 -9.27 -2.35
C TYR A 93 -11.03 -9.44 -1.59
N SER A 94 -10.74 -10.64 -1.09
CA SER A 94 -9.45 -10.92 -0.43
C SER A 94 -8.31 -10.91 -1.45
N CYS A 95 -8.56 -11.34 -2.69
CA CYS A 95 -7.60 -11.22 -3.79
C CYS A 95 -7.36 -9.74 -4.16
N ALA A 96 -8.42 -8.97 -4.35
CA ALA A 96 -8.31 -7.55 -4.68
C ALA A 96 -7.55 -6.78 -3.59
N GLN A 97 -7.89 -7.03 -2.32
CA GLN A 97 -7.19 -6.42 -1.18
C GLN A 97 -5.70 -6.78 -1.19
N TYR A 98 -5.35 -8.04 -1.43
CA TYR A 98 -3.94 -8.46 -1.50
C TYR A 98 -3.16 -7.72 -2.58
N VAL A 99 -3.73 -7.58 -3.79
CA VAL A 99 -3.08 -6.85 -4.88
C VAL A 99 -2.88 -5.38 -4.52
N VAL A 100 -3.90 -4.73 -3.95
CA VAL A 100 -3.81 -3.34 -3.49
C VAL A 100 -2.75 -3.18 -2.39
N ASP A 101 -2.72 -4.08 -1.40
CA ASP A 101 -1.75 -4.06 -0.30
C ASP A 101 -0.32 -4.32 -0.78
N TYR A 102 -0.16 -5.05 -1.88
CA TYR A 102 1.14 -5.31 -2.52
C TYR A 102 1.62 -4.11 -3.32
N VAL A 103 0.76 -3.52 -4.16
CA VAL A 103 1.07 -2.29 -4.92
C VAL A 103 1.40 -1.14 -3.97
N ASN A 104 0.68 -1.02 -2.86
CA ASN A 104 0.91 0.00 -1.84
C ASN A 104 1.95 -0.42 -0.78
N LYS A 105 2.71 -1.49 -0.99
CA LYS A 105 3.70 -1.97 0.00
C LYS A 105 4.75 -0.92 0.34
N THR A 106 5.22 -0.18 -0.66
CA THR A 106 6.17 0.94 -0.49
C THR A 106 5.53 2.18 0.16
N ASN A 107 4.21 2.29 0.08
CA ASN A 107 3.43 3.39 0.62
C ASN A 107 2.89 3.08 2.04
N ARG A 108 3.28 1.95 2.64
CA ARG A 108 2.90 1.59 4.00
C ARG A 108 3.42 2.65 4.97
N GLY A 109 2.50 3.31 5.67
CA GLY A 109 2.83 4.41 6.60
C GLY A 109 2.35 5.78 6.14
N ILE A 110 2.19 5.99 4.82
CA ILE A 110 1.65 7.27 4.29
C ILE A 110 0.24 7.54 4.81
N SER A 111 -0.60 6.52 4.95
CA SER A 111 -1.94 6.70 5.53
C SER A 111 -1.92 7.07 7.02
N ASN A 112 -0.92 6.62 7.78
CA ASN A 112 -0.76 7.01 9.18
C ASN A 112 -0.24 8.45 9.28
N LEU A 113 0.69 8.81 8.41
CA LEU A 113 1.14 10.18 8.24
C LEU A 113 -0.04 11.11 7.89
N GLN A 114 -0.86 10.76 6.90
CA GLN A 114 -2.06 11.53 6.54
C GLN A 114 -3.03 11.72 7.72
N ARG A 115 -3.22 10.68 8.54
CA ARG A 115 -4.07 10.78 9.74
C ARG A 115 -3.46 11.72 10.78
N ARG A 116 -2.15 11.61 11.03
CA ARG A 116 -1.38 12.48 11.93
C ARG A 116 -1.44 13.95 11.49
N ILE A 117 -1.40 14.18 10.18
CA ILE A 117 -1.53 15.50 9.56
C ILE A 117 -2.90 16.10 9.88
N ILE A 118 -3.99 15.33 9.66
CA ILE A 118 -5.35 15.78 9.95
C ILE A 118 -5.54 16.04 11.45
N GLU A 119 -5.02 15.17 12.31
CA GLU A 119 -5.04 15.37 13.77
C GLU A 119 -4.33 16.66 14.16
N THR A 120 -3.12 16.91 13.63
CA THR A 120 -2.33 18.11 13.90
C THR A 120 -3.04 19.38 13.43
N MET A 121 -3.76 19.32 12.30
CA MET A 121 -4.56 20.45 11.81
C MET A 121 -5.76 20.75 12.71
N ASN A 122 -6.40 19.72 13.29
CA ASN A 122 -7.53 19.89 14.20
C ASN A 122 -7.08 20.37 15.60
N GLU A 123 -5.92 19.92 16.07
CA GLU A 123 -5.34 20.31 17.36
C GLU A 123 -4.85 21.77 17.35
N HIS A 124 -4.42 22.26 16.19
CA HIS A 124 -3.85 23.59 16.03
C HIS A 124 -4.57 24.44 14.96
N PRO A 125 -5.81 24.88 15.21
CA PRO A 125 -6.56 25.73 14.28
C PRO A 125 -5.96 27.14 14.12
N GLU A 126 -5.00 27.53 14.97
CA GLU A 126 -4.30 28.80 14.94
C GLU A 126 -3.23 28.91 13.86
N PHE A 127 -2.73 27.79 13.34
CA PHE A 127 -1.68 27.82 12.33
C PHE A 127 -2.24 28.26 10.98
N ASP A 128 -1.52 29.18 10.33
CA ASP A 128 -1.79 29.52 8.94
C ASP A 128 -1.50 28.32 8.01
N ILE A 129 -2.16 28.26 6.85
CA ILE A 129 -2.03 27.18 5.86
C ILE A 129 -0.56 26.95 5.47
N VAL A 130 0.23 28.02 5.41
CA VAL A 130 1.67 27.96 5.09
C VAL A 130 2.47 27.27 6.19
N GLU A 131 2.19 27.58 7.46
CA GLU A 131 2.89 26.98 8.61
C GLU A 131 2.54 25.50 8.77
N ILE A 132 1.26 25.18 8.60
CA ILE A 132 0.75 23.80 8.56
C ILE A 132 1.46 23.02 7.45
N THR A 133 1.48 23.55 6.23
CA THR A 133 2.13 22.90 5.08
C THR A 133 3.62 22.68 5.34
N ARG A 134 4.31 23.63 5.99
CA ARG A 134 5.74 23.49 6.32
C ARG A 134 5.98 22.39 7.35
N LYS A 135 5.18 22.34 8.43
CA LYS A 135 5.26 21.30 9.47
C LYS A 135 4.99 19.92 8.87
N ILE A 136 3.92 19.81 8.08
CA ILE A 136 3.55 18.59 7.34
C ILE A 136 4.66 18.15 6.38
N SER A 137 5.26 19.08 5.65
CA SER A 137 6.29 18.74 4.65
C SER A 137 7.50 18.09 5.30
N VAL A 138 7.94 18.61 6.45
CA VAL A 138 9.04 18.04 7.22
C VAL A 138 8.67 16.64 7.72
N ASP A 139 7.50 16.48 8.33
CA ASP A 139 7.03 15.19 8.81
C ASP A 139 6.86 14.17 7.68
N THR A 140 6.41 14.62 6.50
CA THR A 140 6.24 13.78 5.31
C THR A 140 7.59 13.27 4.81
N ILE A 141 8.57 14.14 4.66
CA ILE A 141 9.93 13.75 4.21
C ILE A 141 10.56 12.74 5.17
N ASN A 142 10.33 12.90 6.48
CA ASN A 142 10.88 11.99 7.49
C ASN A 142 10.20 10.61 7.51
N ASN A 143 8.96 10.49 7.03
CA ASN A 143 8.19 9.24 7.06
C ASN A 143 8.14 8.51 5.71
N VAL A 144 8.48 9.19 4.61
CA VAL A 144 8.50 8.56 3.28
C VAL A 144 9.82 7.81 3.10
N GLU A 145 9.73 6.49 2.94
CA GLU A 145 10.85 5.69 2.47
C GLU A 145 11.16 6.05 1.01
N MET A 146 12.34 6.62 0.77
CA MET A 146 12.83 6.96 -0.56
C MET A 146 14.21 6.35 -0.80
N THR A 147 14.51 6.00 -2.05
CA THR A 147 15.84 5.50 -2.39
C THR A 147 16.89 6.62 -2.30
N SER A 148 18.16 6.27 -2.10
CA SER A 148 19.26 7.26 -2.06
C SER A 148 19.37 8.08 -3.36
N GLN A 149 19.02 7.47 -4.50
CA GLN A 149 19.03 8.10 -5.82
C GLN A 149 17.92 9.14 -5.96
N GLU A 150 16.72 8.82 -5.47
CA GLU A 150 15.57 9.74 -5.41
C GLU A 150 15.84 10.88 -4.44
N ALA A 151 16.40 10.59 -3.26
CA ALA A 151 16.80 11.60 -2.28
C ALA A 151 17.82 12.59 -2.87
N ALA A 152 18.85 12.09 -3.56
CA ALA A 152 19.84 12.93 -4.23
C ALA A 152 19.20 13.83 -5.30
N ARG A 153 18.29 13.29 -6.13
CA ARG A 153 17.53 14.07 -7.12
C ARG A 153 16.68 15.15 -6.45
N PHE A 154 16.00 14.81 -5.35
CA PHE A 154 15.17 15.73 -4.59
C PHE A 154 16.00 16.88 -3.98
N LEU A 155 17.13 16.55 -3.34
CA LEU A 155 18.06 17.54 -2.76
C LEU A 155 18.65 18.49 -3.81
N LEU A 156 18.98 17.96 -4.99
CA LEU A 156 19.49 18.74 -6.12
C LEU A 156 18.38 19.52 -6.86
N ARG A 157 17.13 19.46 -6.39
CA ARG A 157 15.94 20.03 -7.05
C ARG A 157 15.82 19.63 -8.52
N GLN A 158 16.23 18.41 -8.84
CA GLN A 158 16.09 17.86 -10.18
C GLN A 158 14.69 17.27 -10.38
N PRO A 159 14.15 17.31 -11.61
CA PRO A 159 12.89 16.67 -11.89
C PRO A 159 12.99 15.16 -11.65
N MET A 160 12.04 14.62 -10.89
CA MET A 160 11.98 13.20 -10.49
C MET A 160 11.86 12.26 -11.69
N SER A 161 11.31 12.76 -12.80
CA SER A 161 11.24 12.08 -14.08
C SER A 161 11.81 12.99 -15.16
N LYS A 162 12.61 12.41 -16.07
CA LYS A 162 12.97 13.02 -17.35
C LYS A 162 12.46 12.10 -18.44
N SER A 163 11.56 12.60 -19.26
CA SER A 163 11.08 11.91 -20.47
C SER A 163 11.76 12.54 -21.68
N SER A 164 12.18 11.71 -22.63
CA SER A 164 12.61 12.18 -23.96
C SER A 164 11.43 12.69 -24.80
N VAL A 165 10.20 12.34 -24.41
CA VAL A 165 8.97 12.73 -25.08
C VAL A 165 8.31 13.87 -24.33
N VAL A 166 8.03 14.96 -25.04
CA VAL A 166 7.23 16.09 -24.54
C VAL A 166 5.79 15.64 -24.36
N VAL A 167 5.30 15.66 -23.13
CA VAL A 167 3.89 15.39 -22.83
C VAL A 167 3.13 16.70 -22.99
N ALA A 168 2.39 16.84 -24.09
CA ALA A 168 1.47 17.96 -24.30
C ALA A 168 0.12 17.62 -23.68
N TYR A 169 -0.35 18.46 -22.75
CA TYR A 169 -1.70 18.33 -22.22
C TYR A 169 -2.71 18.75 -23.29
N ILE A 170 -3.53 17.80 -23.75
CA ILE A 170 -4.66 18.08 -24.64
C ILE A 170 -5.89 18.26 -23.77
N PRO A 171 -6.41 19.49 -23.60
CA PRO A 171 -7.62 19.71 -22.83
C PRO A 171 -8.80 19.01 -23.53
N THR A 172 -9.42 18.04 -22.86
CA THR A 172 -10.62 17.32 -23.36
C THR A 172 -11.93 18.08 -23.12
N ILE A 173 -11.86 19.36 -22.76
CA ILE A 173 -13.04 20.20 -22.55
C ILE A 173 -13.71 20.56 -23.88
N TRP A 174 -15.02 20.76 -23.81
CA TRP A 174 -15.82 21.17 -24.96
C TRP A 174 -15.38 22.54 -25.48
N PRO A 175 -15.45 22.80 -26.81
CA PRO A 175 -14.99 24.05 -27.42
C PRO A 175 -15.59 25.32 -26.81
N GLN A 176 -16.77 25.21 -26.21
CA GLN A 176 -17.50 26.32 -25.58
C GLN A 176 -16.83 26.79 -24.27
N ASP A 177 -16.15 25.88 -23.56
CA ASP A 177 -15.51 26.14 -22.27
C ASP A 177 -14.02 26.50 -22.38
N GLN A 178 -13.42 26.42 -23.58
CA GLN A 178 -11.98 26.67 -23.81
C GLN A 178 -11.53 28.10 -23.46
N LYS A 179 -12.43 29.08 -23.52
CA LYS A 179 -12.10 30.49 -23.22
C LYS A 179 -11.63 30.69 -21.78
N ARG A 180 -12.07 29.85 -20.83
CA ARG A 180 -11.67 29.93 -19.41
C ARG A 180 -10.18 29.59 -19.17
N LEU A 181 -9.53 28.85 -20.07
CA LEU A 181 -8.12 28.48 -19.95
C LEU A 181 -7.16 29.43 -20.67
N SER A 182 -7.64 30.25 -21.62
CA SER A 182 -6.77 31.09 -22.46
C SER A 182 -6.08 32.25 -21.73
N SER A 183 -6.43 32.51 -20.45
CA SER A 183 -5.68 33.43 -19.60
C SER A 183 -4.26 32.93 -19.26
N TYR A 184 -3.98 31.64 -19.48
CA TYR A 184 -2.65 31.07 -19.33
C TYR A 184 -2.02 30.79 -20.70
N SER A 185 -0.96 31.54 -20.99
CA SER A 185 -0.21 31.66 -22.25
C SER A 185 0.58 30.40 -22.64
N TYR A 186 -0.06 29.23 -22.74
CA TYR A 186 0.60 27.97 -23.11
C TYR A 186 0.30 27.50 -24.55
N LEU A 187 -0.57 28.21 -25.29
CA LEU A 187 -1.03 27.79 -26.63
C LEU A 187 -0.12 28.25 -27.79
N THR A 188 0.95 28.99 -27.55
CA THR A 188 1.86 29.47 -28.60
C THR A 188 3.03 28.53 -28.90
N MET A 189 3.19 27.43 -28.17
CA MET A 189 4.35 26.52 -28.32
C MET A 189 4.08 25.23 -29.11
N ILE A 190 2.91 25.08 -29.75
CA ILE A 190 2.64 23.95 -30.65
C ILE A 190 2.82 24.43 -32.09
N PRO A 191 3.89 24.02 -32.81
CA PRO A 191 4.01 24.37 -34.22
C PRO A 191 2.87 23.70 -35.01
N PRO A 192 2.15 24.44 -35.88
CA PRO A 192 1.02 23.91 -36.63
C PRO A 192 1.54 23.10 -37.83
N THR A 193 2.05 21.88 -37.62
CA THR A 193 2.58 21.06 -38.73
C THR A 193 2.26 19.57 -38.64
N PHE A 194 1.08 19.20 -38.15
CA PHE A 194 0.53 17.86 -38.39
C PHE A 194 -0.93 17.97 -38.84
N GLY A 195 -1.12 18.26 -40.13
CA GLY A 195 -2.44 18.29 -40.76
C GLY A 195 -2.47 19.09 -42.06
N SER A 196 -2.43 18.38 -43.19
CA SER A 196 -2.82 18.83 -44.55
C SER A 196 -2.00 19.94 -45.22
N ARG A 197 -0.96 19.54 -45.95
CA ARG A 197 -0.67 20.13 -47.28
C ARG A 197 -0.56 19.01 -48.31
N ILE A 198 -1.72 18.69 -48.89
CA ILE A 198 -1.79 18.16 -50.25
C ILE A 198 -1.79 19.39 -51.15
N GLY A 199 -0.82 19.51 -52.06
CA GLY A 199 -0.91 20.38 -53.23
C GLY A 199 0.11 21.52 -53.35
N SER A 200 0.72 21.57 -54.53
CA SER A 200 1.55 22.59 -55.18
C SER A 200 2.96 22.87 -54.65
N THR A 201 3.90 22.28 -55.39
CA THR A 201 5.25 22.74 -55.78
C THR A 201 5.50 24.26 -55.68
N ASN A 202 6.64 24.65 -55.10
CA ASN A 202 7.68 25.44 -55.78
C ASN A 202 8.88 25.73 -54.85
N THR A 203 10.03 25.14 -55.23
CA THR A 203 11.38 25.71 -55.32
C THR A 203 11.96 26.65 -54.25
N LEU A 204 13.21 26.30 -53.90
CA LEU A 204 14.39 27.15 -53.60
C LEU A 204 14.82 27.35 -52.14
N ASN A 205 16.05 26.86 -51.90
CA ASN A 205 17.12 27.32 -51.00
C ASN A 205 17.19 26.79 -49.55
N ASP A 206 18.03 25.76 -49.39
CA ASP A 206 19.13 25.53 -48.41
C ASP A 206 19.48 26.62 -47.37
N PRO A 207 20.30 26.36 -46.30
CA PRO A 207 20.99 25.12 -45.91
C PRO A 207 20.88 24.73 -44.41
N LEU A 208 21.37 23.52 -44.13
CA LEU A 208 21.67 22.94 -42.81
C LEU A 208 22.91 23.58 -42.16
N ILE A 209 22.79 23.97 -40.90
CA ILE A 209 23.81 23.82 -39.84
C ILE A 209 23.08 23.34 -38.58
#